data_AF-A0A821N4X9-F1
#
_entry.id   AF-A0A821N4X9-F1
#
_cell.length_a   1.000
_cell.length_b   1.000
_cell.length_c   1.000
_cell.angle_alpha   90.00
_cell.angle_beta   90.00
_cell.angle_gamma   90.00
#
_symmetry.space_group_name_H-M   'P 1'
#
loop_
_entity.id
_entity.type
_entity.pdbx_description
1 polymer ?
#
loop_
_entity_poly.entity_id
_entity_poly.type
_entity_poly.pdbx_seq_one_letter_code
_entity_poly.pdbx_strand_id
1 'polypeptide(L)'
;IEITRILCKLFYIGVEPNRHQIHKDYFLLFYTVSSFFEQAFVRCLLLFNKTWKEMRACDIDFQVVISVVHQQISQSLDDISLMNSSTTITNKTIISSYSPLKTQTLLLPAIKSTINTSLTSIILQRFTFDYFSERLNTNNYKDICRRRDEQELKREETTMKLPIVETLKERLRSHVQSLTRQARLKTMKKGQIFMTYESRSGAKKTKNRLMYWQLLDNEKHVQCSESPTTVIKENNTRDSSTTSLTRTMIPLENIKDVQCNIDQLRSGNLNTQERIPKIPRHSNAHMSVTIILHNDTTYTLLGENDYDMSCWSDGFNILLHKEMDSFYAREEMELLLNLLCQLQILELDSPSITLPQHQLPVPIRLPPIRPLSST
;
A
#
# COMPACT_ATOMS: atom_id res chain seq x y z
N ILE A 1 36.39 16.45 8.11
CA ILE A 1 36.62 16.58 6.66
C ILE A 1 35.32 16.46 5.88
N GLU A 2 34.54 15.37 6.04
CA GLU A 2 33.32 15.19 5.22
C GLU A 2 32.23 16.26 5.42
N ILE A 3 31.98 16.73 6.65
CA ILE A 3 31.03 17.83 6.89
C ILE A 3 31.45 19.10 6.14
N THR A 4 32.74 19.43 6.16
CA THR A 4 33.28 20.56 5.40
C THR A 4 33.03 20.38 3.91
N ARG A 5 33.22 19.16 3.39
CA ARG A 5 32.97 18.83 1.98
C ARG A 5 31.50 18.95 1.61
N ILE A 6 30.59 18.50 2.48
CA ILE A 6 29.14 18.71 2.33
C ILE A 6 28.83 20.20 2.22
N LEU A 7 29.33 21.01 3.14
CA LEU A 7 29.07 22.46 3.14
C LEU A 7 29.64 23.14 1.90
N CYS A 8 30.85 22.79 1.46
CA CYS A 8 31.43 23.32 0.24
C CYS A 8 30.58 22.98 -1.01
N LYS A 9 30.04 21.76 -1.08
CA LYS A 9 29.16 21.33 -2.17
C LYS A 9 27.81 22.07 -2.15
N LEU A 10 27.15 22.11 -0.98
CA LEU A 10 25.83 22.72 -0.83
C LEU A 10 25.85 24.24 -1.08
N PHE A 11 26.93 24.92 -0.70
CA PHE A 11 27.09 26.36 -0.93
C PHE A 11 27.87 26.69 -2.21
N TYR A 12 28.15 25.71 -3.07
CA TYR A 12 28.87 25.90 -4.34
C TYR A 12 30.18 26.70 -4.20
N ILE A 13 30.93 26.47 -3.11
CA ILE A 13 32.16 27.20 -2.82
C ILE A 13 33.22 26.84 -3.87
N GLY A 14 33.73 27.86 -4.57
CA GLY A 14 34.74 27.70 -5.63
C GLY A 14 34.17 27.38 -7.01
N VAL A 15 32.84 27.41 -7.19
CA VAL A 15 32.19 27.26 -8.49
C VAL A 15 31.91 28.64 -9.08
N GLU A 16 32.29 28.86 -10.34
CA GLU A 16 31.97 30.12 -11.02
C GLU A 16 30.46 30.25 -11.26
N PRO A 17 29.84 31.39 -10.89
CA PRO A 17 28.41 31.58 -11.08
C PRO A 17 28.08 31.67 -12.57
N ASN A 18 27.27 30.73 -13.05
CA ASN A 18 26.88 30.69 -14.45
C ASN A 18 25.85 31.79 -14.72
N ARG A 19 26.13 32.74 -15.64
CA ARG A 19 25.29 33.94 -15.89
C ARG A 19 23.84 33.62 -16.28
N HIS A 20 23.53 32.37 -16.66
CA HIS A 20 22.19 31.93 -17.07
C HIS A 20 21.48 31.07 -15.99
N GLN A 21 22.19 30.67 -14.93
CA GLN A 21 21.65 30.00 -13.74
C GLN A 21 21.99 30.84 -12.51
N ILE A 22 21.43 32.05 -12.45
CA ILE A 22 21.37 32.77 -11.19
C ILE A 22 20.35 32.02 -10.34
N HIS A 23 20.81 31.08 -9.50
CA HIS A 23 19.98 30.54 -8.43
C HIS A 23 19.48 31.76 -7.64
N LYS A 24 18.18 32.06 -7.76
CA LYS A 24 17.56 33.30 -7.25
C LYS A 24 17.52 33.39 -5.72
N ASP A 25 18.03 32.37 -5.04
CA ASP A 25 18.00 32.24 -3.59
C ASP A 25 19.38 32.64 -3.05
N TYR A 26 19.66 33.94 -3.07
CA TYR A 26 20.71 34.46 -2.20
C TYR A 26 20.29 34.13 -0.77
N PHE A 27 20.97 33.20 -0.11
CA PHE A 27 20.73 32.95 1.30
C PHE A 27 21.14 34.22 2.06
N LEU A 28 20.17 35.08 2.38
CA LEU A 28 20.35 36.22 3.30
C LEU A 28 21.04 35.78 4.60
N LEU A 29 20.95 34.48 4.92
CA LEU A 29 21.68 33.75 5.96
C LEU A 29 23.17 34.13 6.05
N PHE A 30 23.88 34.28 4.92
CA PHE A 30 25.31 34.64 4.90
C PHE A 30 25.60 36.00 5.53
N TYR A 31 24.65 36.94 5.44
CA TYR A 31 24.81 38.31 5.95
C TYR A 31 24.37 38.47 7.40
N THR A 32 23.75 37.43 7.99
CA THR A 32 23.25 37.50 9.37
C THR A 32 24.34 37.29 10.41
N VAL A 33 25.49 36.75 10.01
CA VAL A 33 26.58 36.35 10.89
C VAL A 33 27.93 36.66 10.24
N SER A 34 28.86 37.23 11.00
CA SER A 34 30.21 37.62 10.54
C SER A 34 31.11 36.45 10.14
N SER A 35 30.89 35.26 10.72
CA SER A 35 31.62 34.00 10.45
C SER A 35 30.62 32.87 10.17
N PHE A 36 29.85 33.04 9.09
CA PHE A 36 28.76 32.12 8.75
C PHE A 36 29.23 30.67 8.58
N PHE A 37 30.34 30.45 7.86
CA PHE A 37 30.80 29.10 7.53
C PHE A 37 31.24 28.33 8.77
N GLU A 38 31.93 28.99 9.68
CA GLU A 38 32.38 28.43 10.96
C GLU A 38 31.19 28.08 11.85
N GLN A 39 30.18 28.96 11.93
CA GLN A 39 28.98 28.68 12.70
C GLN A 39 28.15 27.56 12.07
N ALA A 40 27.99 27.56 10.75
CA ALA A 40 27.32 26.48 10.02
C ALA A 40 28.03 25.14 10.23
N PHE A 41 29.37 25.13 10.20
CA PHE A 41 30.18 23.95 10.49
C PHE A 41 29.91 23.41 11.89
N VAL A 42 29.94 24.25 12.93
CA VAL A 42 29.66 23.83 14.31
C VAL A 42 28.25 23.25 14.43
N ARG A 43 27.24 23.89 13.83
CA ARG A 43 25.86 23.37 13.84
C ARG A 43 25.73 22.03 13.10
N CYS A 44 26.38 21.88 11.95
CA CYS A 44 26.37 20.63 11.21
C CYS A 44 27.14 19.51 11.91
N LEU A 45 28.19 19.84 12.66
CA LEU A 45 28.92 18.87 13.49
C LEU A 45 28.07 18.39 14.68
N LEU A 46 27.33 19.30 15.33
CA LEU A 46 26.37 18.93 16.37
C LEU A 46 25.23 18.07 15.80
N LEU A 47 24.71 18.43 14.63
CA LEU A 47 23.72 17.63 13.91
C LEU A 47 24.25 16.24 13.57
N PHE A 48 25.47 16.13 13.04
CA PHE A 48 26.10 14.84 12.76
C PHE A 48 26.15 13.95 14.00
N ASN A 49 26.62 14.49 15.14
CA ASN A 49 26.68 13.74 16.40
C ASN A 49 25.28 13.34 16.91
N LYS A 50 24.29 14.21 16.72
CA LYS A 50 22.89 13.92 17.06
C LYS A 50 22.36 12.78 16.20
N THR A 51 22.48 12.88 14.87
CA THR A 51 22.04 11.87 13.91
C THR A 51 22.76 10.53 14.11
N TRP A 52 24.07 10.55 14.41
CA TRP A 52 24.83 9.35 14.78
C TRP A 52 24.20 8.59 15.96
N LYS A 53 23.83 9.31 17.02
CA LYS A 53 23.18 8.75 18.20
C LYS A 53 21.76 8.27 17.91
N GLU A 54 20.99 9.04 17.13
CA GLU A 54 19.62 8.69 16.73
C GLU A 54 19.58 7.41 15.90
N MET A 55 20.57 7.21 15.03
CA MET A 55 20.74 6.01 14.22
C MET A 55 21.34 4.83 15.00
N ARG A 56 21.88 5.06 16.21
CA ARG A 56 22.69 4.09 16.95
C ARG A 56 23.82 3.51 16.09
N ALA A 57 24.43 4.40 15.31
CA ALA A 57 25.38 4.03 14.26
C ALA A 57 26.71 3.50 14.81
N CYS A 58 27.30 2.57 14.07
CA CYS A 58 28.66 2.08 14.23
C CYS A 58 29.56 2.65 13.12
N ASP A 59 30.88 2.43 13.21
CA ASP A 59 31.85 2.98 12.24
C ASP A 59 31.57 2.57 10.78
N ILE A 60 30.96 1.40 10.56
CA ILE A 60 30.56 0.90 9.24
C ILE A 60 29.46 1.78 8.62
N ASP A 61 28.60 2.37 9.44
CA ASP A 61 27.47 3.20 9.00
C ASP A 61 27.90 4.62 8.64
N PHE A 62 29.19 4.97 8.79
CA PHE A 62 29.69 6.33 8.64
C PHE A 62 29.23 7.00 7.34
N GLN A 63 29.32 6.30 6.20
CA GLN A 63 28.89 6.83 4.90
C GLN A 63 27.37 7.04 4.83
N VAL A 64 26.60 6.15 5.45
CA VAL A 64 25.13 6.26 5.51
C VAL A 64 24.74 7.46 6.38
N VAL A 65 25.37 7.63 7.54
CA VAL A 65 25.13 8.78 8.43
C VAL A 65 25.48 10.09 7.70
N ILE A 66 26.60 10.14 6.99
CA ILE A 66 27.00 11.31 6.18
C ILE A 66 25.97 11.63 5.09
N SER A 67 25.43 10.61 4.41
CA SER A 67 24.36 10.78 3.42
C SER A 67 23.06 11.33 4.04
N VAL A 68 22.67 10.80 5.21
CA VAL A 68 21.52 11.31 5.98
C VAL A 68 21.73 12.76 6.38
N VAL A 69 22.91 13.11 6.91
CA VAL A 69 23.24 14.48 7.32
C VAL A 69 23.25 15.44 6.15
N HIS A 70 23.79 15.03 4.99
CA HIS A 70 23.68 15.81 3.76
C HIS A 70 22.22 16.09 3.41
N GLN A 71 21.35 15.08 3.47
CA GLN A 71 19.92 15.24 3.21
C GLN A 71 19.24 16.17 4.25
N GLN A 72 19.61 16.08 5.53
CA GLN A 72 19.10 16.99 6.58
C GLN A 72 19.42 18.46 6.28
N ILE A 73 20.67 18.72 5.89
CA ILE A 73 21.13 20.09 5.62
C ILE A 73 20.49 20.60 4.32
N SER A 74 20.50 19.81 3.24
CA SER A 74 19.87 20.18 1.96
C SER A 74 18.40 20.52 2.14
N GLN A 75 17.63 19.64 2.82
CA GLN A 75 16.21 19.91 3.06
C GLN A 75 15.99 21.18 3.87
N SER A 76 16.81 21.42 4.89
CA SER A 76 16.67 22.61 5.72
C SER A 76 16.95 23.89 4.93
N LEU A 77 17.83 23.81 3.92
CA LEU A 77 18.08 24.91 2.98
C LEU A 77 16.94 25.06 1.96
N ASP A 78 16.37 23.96 1.46
CA ASP A 78 15.23 23.97 0.53
C ASP A 78 13.97 24.56 1.20
N ASP A 79 13.70 24.20 2.46
CA ASP A 79 12.60 24.77 3.27
C ASP A 79 12.75 26.29 3.42
N ILE A 80 13.99 26.79 3.50
CA ILE A 80 14.31 28.22 3.54
C ILE A 80 14.08 28.85 2.15
N SER A 81 14.51 28.20 1.06
CA SER A 81 14.33 28.69 -0.32
C SER A 81 12.86 28.78 -0.76
N LEU A 82 12.04 27.75 -0.47
CA LEU A 82 10.61 27.72 -0.80
C LEU A 82 9.83 28.88 -0.16
N MET A 83 10.29 29.36 1.00
CA MET A 83 9.73 30.54 1.65
C MET A 83 10.21 31.86 1.00
N ASN A 84 11.43 31.91 0.48
CA ASN A 84 12.01 33.08 -0.20
C ASN A 84 11.27 33.41 -1.51
N SER A 85 10.87 32.39 -2.26
CA SER A 85 10.14 32.52 -3.53
C SER A 85 8.68 32.97 -3.37
N SER A 86 8.11 32.83 -2.17
CA SER A 86 6.77 33.36 -1.83
C SER A 86 6.79 34.84 -1.43
N THR A 87 7.96 35.46 -1.20
CA THR A 87 8.13 36.84 -0.71
C THR A 87 8.87 37.77 -1.69
N THR A 88 8.79 37.48 -2.99
CA THR A 88 9.49 38.16 -4.11
C THR A 88 9.48 39.71 -4.09
N ILE A 89 8.55 40.34 -3.39
CA ILE A 89 8.40 41.80 -3.28
C ILE A 89 9.44 42.44 -2.34
N THR A 90 10.00 41.72 -1.36
CA THR A 90 10.94 42.31 -0.37
C THR A 90 12.41 42.27 -0.80
N ASN A 91 12.83 41.23 -1.54
CA ASN A 91 14.23 41.05 -1.91
C ASN A 91 14.76 42.16 -2.85
N LYS A 92 13.94 42.68 -3.78
CA LYS A 92 14.35 43.82 -4.63
C LYS A 92 14.63 45.09 -3.81
N THR A 93 13.81 45.35 -2.79
CA THR A 93 13.92 46.55 -1.95
C THR A 93 15.09 46.46 -0.96
N ILE A 94 15.34 45.25 -0.43
CA ILE A 94 16.49 44.99 0.46
C ILE A 94 17.80 45.06 -0.35
N ILE A 95 17.89 44.40 -1.50
CA ILE A 95 19.11 44.41 -2.33
C ILE A 95 19.42 45.81 -2.88
N SER A 96 18.41 46.62 -3.21
CA SER A 96 18.58 48.02 -3.64
C SER A 96 19.22 48.92 -2.58
N SER A 97 19.15 48.58 -1.28
CA SER A 97 19.78 49.37 -0.21
C SER A 97 21.20 48.87 0.14
N TYR A 98 21.61 47.71 -0.37
CA TYR A 98 22.96 47.17 -0.19
C TYR A 98 23.86 47.58 -1.36
N SER A 99 24.57 48.70 -1.20
CA SER A 99 25.74 49.02 -2.04
C SER A 99 27.01 48.39 -1.45
N PRO A 100 27.94 47.82 -2.24
CA PRO A 100 29.00 46.93 -1.71
C PRO A 100 30.16 47.61 -0.97
N LEU A 101 30.13 48.93 -0.74
CA LEU A 101 31.36 49.69 -0.47
C LEU A 101 31.33 50.70 0.68
N LYS A 102 30.39 50.64 1.62
CA LYS A 102 30.49 51.49 2.83
C LYS A 102 30.31 50.69 4.12
N THR A 103 31.45 50.36 4.71
CA THR A 103 31.75 50.26 6.16
C THR A 103 30.71 49.55 7.02
N GLN A 104 31.07 48.31 7.35
CA GLN A 104 30.42 47.31 8.19
C GLN A 104 30.18 47.71 9.67
N THR A 105 30.22 49.00 10.01
CA THR A 105 30.27 49.46 11.42
C THR A 105 29.20 50.49 11.80
N LEU A 106 28.36 50.97 10.86
CA LEU A 106 27.35 52.00 11.17
C LEU A 106 25.94 51.77 10.61
N LEU A 107 25.69 50.68 9.88
CA LEU A 107 24.37 50.43 9.25
C LEU A 107 23.40 49.62 10.12
N LEU A 108 23.89 48.83 11.08
CA LEU A 108 23.03 48.02 11.96
C LEU A 108 22.05 48.84 12.83
N PRO A 109 22.42 50.00 13.40
CA PRO A 109 21.49 50.79 14.22
C PRO A 109 20.44 51.54 13.37
N ALA A 110 20.81 52.03 12.18
CA ALA A 110 19.93 52.81 11.31
C ALA A 110 18.89 51.94 10.58
N ILE A 111 19.25 50.68 10.26
CA ILE A 111 18.31 49.68 9.73
C ILE A 111 17.31 49.27 10.82
N LYS A 112 17.73 49.19 12.08
CA LYS A 112 16.84 48.91 13.22
C LYS A 112 15.79 50.00 13.47
N SER A 113 16.06 51.26 13.15
CA SER A 113 15.14 52.38 13.47
C SER A 113 14.10 52.69 12.40
N THR A 114 14.32 52.28 11.13
CA THR A 114 13.47 52.69 10.00
C THR A 114 12.42 51.63 9.61
N ILE A 115 12.52 50.42 10.17
CA ILE A 115 11.74 49.27 9.73
C ILE A 115 10.60 48.97 10.71
N ASN A 116 9.37 49.24 10.27
CA ASN A 116 8.10 49.11 11.00
C ASN A 116 7.98 47.74 11.74
N THR A 117 7.95 47.77 13.07
CA THR A 117 8.64 46.82 13.97
C THR A 117 7.97 45.46 14.26
N SER A 118 6.77 45.15 13.77
CA SER A 118 6.09 43.88 14.13
C SER A 118 6.08 42.82 13.01
N LEU A 119 5.66 43.16 11.79
CA LEU A 119 5.59 42.18 10.69
C LEU A 119 6.96 41.90 10.06
N THR A 120 7.81 42.92 9.98
CA THR A 120 9.18 42.79 9.43
C THR A 120 10.12 42.07 10.40
N SER A 121 9.92 42.18 11.71
CA SER A 121 10.65 41.41 12.73
C SER A 121 10.42 39.90 12.53
N ILE A 122 9.17 39.47 12.36
CA ILE A 122 8.80 38.07 12.11
C ILE A 122 9.30 37.61 10.74
N ILE A 123 9.25 38.48 9.72
CA ILE A 123 9.74 38.18 8.38
C ILE A 123 11.28 38.04 8.40
N LEU A 124 12.01 38.97 9.02
CA LEU A 124 13.47 38.96 9.14
C LEU A 124 13.99 37.82 10.03
N GLN A 125 13.25 37.44 11.08
CA GLN A 125 13.56 36.28 11.93
C GLN A 125 13.60 34.97 11.12
N ARG A 126 12.88 34.88 10.00
CA ARG A 126 12.87 33.70 9.11
C ARG A 126 14.06 33.64 8.14
N PHE A 127 14.89 34.69 8.10
CA PHE A 127 16.11 34.76 7.30
C PHE A 127 17.39 34.71 8.15
N THR A 128 17.28 34.44 9.46
CA THR A 128 18.42 34.38 10.36
C THR A 128 19.03 33.00 10.45
N PHE A 129 20.32 32.97 10.77
CA PHE A 129 21.03 31.75 11.13
C PHE A 129 20.34 30.94 12.25
N ASP A 130 19.64 31.62 13.17
CA ASP A 130 18.88 30.95 14.24
C ASP A 130 17.73 30.11 13.70
N TYR A 131 17.03 30.59 12.66
CA TYR A 131 15.98 29.81 12.00
C TYR A 131 16.53 28.58 11.27
N PHE A 132 17.68 28.72 10.60
CA PHE A 132 18.39 27.57 10.04
C PHE A 132 18.78 26.56 11.14
N SER A 133 19.27 27.04 12.28
CA SER A 133 19.59 26.18 13.42
C SER A 133 18.34 25.48 13.99
N GLU A 134 17.19 26.15 14.03
CA GLU A 134 15.92 25.55 14.44
C GLU A 134 15.45 24.49 13.44
N ARG A 135 15.58 24.75 12.15
CA ARG A 135 15.26 23.79 11.07
C ARG A 135 16.15 22.55 11.10
N LEU A 136 17.46 22.72 11.31
CA LEU A 136 18.36 21.59 11.52
C LEU A 136 17.97 20.76 12.77
N ASN A 137 17.48 21.42 13.82
CA ASN A 137 17.07 20.74 15.05
C ASN A 137 15.74 19.99 14.91
N THR A 138 14.80 20.53 14.13
CA THR A 138 13.49 19.93 13.86
C THR A 138 13.57 18.79 12.83
N ASN A 139 14.49 18.84 11.86
CA ASN A 139 14.73 17.76 10.89
C ASN A 139 15.50 16.57 11.51
N ASN A 140 14.90 15.91 12.50
CA ASN A 140 15.42 14.69 13.15
C ASN A 140 15.52 13.51 12.15
N TYR A 141 16.41 12.55 12.41
CA TYR A 141 16.47 11.28 11.67
C TYR A 141 15.09 10.62 11.49
N LYS A 142 14.26 10.60 12.54
CA LYS A 142 12.90 10.02 12.46
C LYS A 142 12.01 10.71 11.42
N ASP A 143 12.10 12.03 11.30
CA ASP A 143 11.34 12.79 10.30
C ASP A 143 11.85 12.57 8.88
N ILE A 144 13.15 12.30 8.73
CA ILE A 144 13.70 11.88 7.43
C ILE A 144 13.21 10.49 7.05
N CYS A 145 13.23 9.52 7.98
CA CYS A 145 12.71 8.18 7.68
C CYS A 145 11.24 8.27 7.29
N ARG A 146 10.42 8.93 8.11
CA ARG A 146 9.00 9.14 7.79
C ARG A 146 8.79 9.78 6.41
N ARG A 147 9.56 10.82 6.06
CA ARG A 147 9.46 11.46 4.75
C ARG A 147 9.94 10.57 3.60
N ARG A 148 10.97 9.74 3.81
CA ARG A 148 11.40 8.75 2.82
C ARG A 148 10.29 7.71 2.61
N ASP A 149 9.69 7.22 3.68
CA ASP A 149 8.58 6.26 3.63
C ASP A 149 7.36 6.89 2.92
N GLU A 150 7.01 8.14 3.23
CA GLU A 150 5.94 8.89 2.56
C GLU A 150 6.24 9.13 1.07
N GLN A 151 7.48 9.48 0.71
CA GLN A 151 7.89 9.65 -0.68
C GLN A 151 7.83 8.33 -1.44
N GLU A 152 8.26 7.24 -0.82
CA GLU A 152 8.26 5.91 -1.43
C GLU A 152 6.84 5.41 -1.63
N LEU A 153 5.97 5.51 -0.63
CA LEU A 153 4.55 5.20 -0.76
C LEU A 153 3.91 5.99 -1.91
N LYS A 154 4.23 7.29 -2.02
CA LYS A 154 3.71 8.14 -3.10
C LYS A 154 4.26 7.74 -4.48
N ARG A 155 5.53 7.31 -4.56
CA ARG A 155 6.12 6.77 -5.78
C ARG A 155 5.47 5.45 -6.17
N GLU A 156 5.26 4.54 -5.22
CA GLU A 156 4.55 3.29 -5.46
C GLU A 156 3.13 3.56 -5.97
N GLU A 157 2.37 4.42 -5.30
CA GLU A 157 1.01 4.79 -5.72
C GLU A 157 0.95 5.39 -7.13
N THR A 158 1.93 6.24 -7.48
CA THR A 158 1.98 6.85 -8.82
C THR A 158 2.42 5.85 -9.88
N THR A 159 3.35 4.95 -9.54
CA THR A 159 3.81 3.88 -10.42
C THR A 159 2.71 2.87 -10.71
N MET A 160 1.94 2.48 -9.70
CA MET A 160 0.83 1.55 -9.83
C MET A 160 -0.33 2.08 -10.69
N LYS A 161 -0.40 3.41 -10.86
CA LYS A 161 -1.37 4.10 -11.73
C LYS A 161 -0.87 4.24 -13.17
N LEU A 162 0.35 3.81 -13.50
CA LEU A 162 0.87 3.91 -14.85
C LEU A 162 0.14 2.94 -15.80
N PRO A 163 -0.11 3.34 -17.06
CA PRO A 163 -0.86 2.52 -18.02
C PRO A 163 -0.17 1.19 -18.34
N ILE A 164 1.17 1.15 -18.28
CA ILE A 164 1.94 -0.09 -18.48
C ILE A 164 1.67 -1.11 -17.36
N VAL A 165 1.46 -0.64 -16.13
CA VAL A 165 1.12 -1.51 -15.00
C VAL A 165 -0.29 -2.06 -15.15
N GLU A 166 -1.24 -1.30 -15.71
CA GLU A 166 -2.57 -1.83 -16.03
C GLU A 166 -2.52 -2.94 -17.10
N THR A 167 -1.74 -2.76 -18.17
CA THR A 167 -1.54 -3.85 -19.15
C THR A 167 -0.89 -5.09 -18.53
N LEU A 168 -0.04 -4.91 -17.52
CA LEU A 168 0.56 -6.01 -16.76
C LEU A 168 -0.47 -6.71 -15.88
N LYS A 169 -1.33 -5.96 -15.19
CA LYS A 169 -2.45 -6.51 -14.40
C LYS A 169 -3.36 -7.35 -15.26
N GLU A 170 -3.72 -6.91 -16.47
CA GLU A 170 -4.53 -7.69 -17.41
C GLU A 170 -3.88 -9.04 -17.77
N ARG A 171 -2.57 -9.03 -18.03
CA ARG A 171 -1.82 -10.27 -18.33
C ARG A 171 -1.77 -11.23 -17.13
N LEU A 172 -1.65 -10.70 -15.92
CA LEU A 172 -1.57 -11.49 -14.69
C LEU A 172 -2.94 -11.93 -14.15
N ARG A 173 -4.03 -11.30 -14.59
CA ARG A 173 -5.39 -11.52 -14.06
C ARG A 173 -5.82 -12.97 -14.11
N SER A 174 -5.59 -13.65 -15.23
CA SER A 174 -5.94 -15.06 -15.40
C SER A 174 -5.14 -15.97 -14.45
N HIS A 175 -3.85 -15.66 -14.25
CA HIS A 175 -3.00 -16.40 -13.33
C HIS A 175 -3.44 -16.21 -11.87
N VAL A 176 -3.68 -14.96 -11.45
CA VAL A 176 -4.17 -14.65 -10.10
C VAL A 176 -5.53 -15.31 -9.85
N GLN A 177 -6.44 -15.24 -10.82
CA GLN A 177 -7.73 -15.92 -10.73
C GLN A 177 -7.55 -17.43 -10.54
N SER A 178 -6.63 -18.07 -11.26
CA SER A 178 -6.31 -19.49 -11.08
C SER A 178 -5.76 -19.79 -9.68
N LEU A 179 -4.91 -18.93 -9.12
CA LEU A 179 -4.37 -19.10 -7.77
C LEU A 179 -5.45 -18.98 -6.71
N THR A 180 -6.31 -17.97 -6.79
CA THR A 180 -7.45 -17.80 -5.88
C THR A 180 -8.40 -19.00 -6.00
N ARG A 181 -8.69 -19.49 -7.21
CA ARG A 181 -9.47 -20.71 -7.41
C ARG A 181 -8.84 -21.92 -6.70
N GLN A 182 -7.54 -22.12 -6.87
CA GLN A 182 -6.82 -23.21 -6.20
C GLN A 182 -6.88 -23.09 -4.67
N ALA A 183 -6.75 -21.87 -4.13
CA ALA A 183 -6.86 -21.61 -2.71
C ALA A 183 -8.25 -21.99 -2.16
N ARG A 184 -9.33 -21.58 -2.84
CA ARG A 184 -10.72 -21.94 -2.46
C ARG A 184 -10.96 -23.45 -2.49
N LEU A 185 -10.54 -24.12 -3.56
CA LEU A 185 -10.67 -25.58 -3.67
C LEU A 185 -9.87 -26.31 -2.59
N LYS A 186 -8.67 -25.83 -2.26
CA LYS A 186 -7.86 -26.38 -1.16
C LYS A 186 -8.57 -26.24 0.19
N THR A 187 -9.22 -25.10 0.45
CA THR A 187 -10.03 -24.90 1.65
C THR A 187 -11.19 -25.89 1.72
N MET A 188 -11.92 -26.10 0.61
CA MET A 188 -13.00 -27.10 0.58
C MET A 188 -12.50 -28.53 0.76
N LYS A 189 -11.31 -28.86 0.22
CA LYS A 189 -10.66 -30.18 0.40
C LYS A 189 -10.20 -30.42 1.84
N LYS A 190 -9.84 -29.37 2.59
CA LYS A 190 -9.57 -29.47 4.03
C LYS A 190 -10.83 -29.84 4.82
N GLY A 191 -11.99 -29.39 4.34
CA GLY A 191 -13.30 -29.61 4.93
C GLY A 191 -13.54 -28.80 6.21
N GLN A 192 -14.82 -28.60 6.53
CA GLN A 192 -15.26 -27.77 7.65
C GLN A 192 -16.59 -28.31 8.20
N ILE A 193 -16.83 -28.08 9.49
CA ILE A 193 -18.09 -28.43 10.14
C ILE A 193 -19.03 -27.24 10.04
N PHE A 194 -20.25 -27.49 9.57
CA PHE A 194 -21.30 -26.49 9.50
C PHE A 194 -22.56 -26.97 10.21
N MET A 195 -23.26 -26.02 10.82
CA MET A 195 -24.65 -26.24 11.20
C MET A 195 -25.48 -26.27 9.93
N THR A 196 -26.06 -27.43 9.63
CA THR A 196 -26.73 -27.71 8.36
C THR A 196 -28.22 -27.95 8.59
N TYR A 197 -29.04 -27.35 7.73
CA TYR A 197 -30.48 -27.61 7.64
C TYR A 197 -30.76 -28.30 6.32
N GLU A 198 -31.25 -29.53 6.39
CA GLU A 198 -31.80 -30.22 5.22
C GLU A 198 -33.30 -29.92 5.14
N SER A 199 -33.77 -29.54 3.97
CA SER A 199 -35.19 -29.35 3.68
C SER A 199 -35.53 -30.03 2.37
N ARG A 200 -36.58 -30.86 2.36
CA ARG A 200 -37.10 -31.51 1.16
C ARG A 200 -38.51 -31.01 0.89
N SER A 201 -38.82 -30.68 -0.36
CA SER A 201 -40.17 -30.27 -0.76
C SER A 201 -41.22 -31.28 -0.25
N GLY A 202 -42.16 -30.82 0.59
CA GLY A 202 -43.23 -31.64 1.18
C GLY A 202 -42.95 -32.29 2.56
N ALA A 203 -41.72 -32.21 3.11
CA ALA A 203 -41.39 -32.78 4.42
C ALA A 203 -41.38 -31.73 5.56
N LYS A 204 -41.69 -32.14 6.80
CA LYS A 204 -41.49 -31.30 8.00
C LYS A 204 -40.01 -30.94 8.13
N LYS A 205 -39.72 -29.68 8.52
CA LYS A 205 -38.35 -29.17 8.76
C LYS A 205 -37.56 -30.13 9.64
N THR A 206 -36.45 -30.64 9.12
CA THR A 206 -35.52 -31.49 9.85
C THR A 206 -34.75 -30.67 10.89
N LYS A 207 -34.52 -31.25 12.08
CA LYS A 207 -33.72 -30.67 13.18
C LYS A 207 -32.33 -30.28 12.65
N ASN A 208 -31.77 -29.18 13.15
CA ASN A 208 -30.42 -28.75 12.83
C ASN A 208 -29.39 -29.82 13.24
N ARG A 209 -28.42 -30.08 12.36
CA ARG A 209 -27.33 -31.03 12.63
C ARG A 209 -25.98 -30.41 12.31
N LEU A 210 -24.98 -30.75 13.13
CA LEU A 210 -23.59 -30.41 12.84
C LEU A 210 -23.06 -31.48 11.88
N MET A 211 -22.82 -31.05 10.65
CA MET A 211 -22.35 -31.92 9.58
C MET A 211 -20.95 -31.46 9.16
N TYR A 212 -20.06 -32.42 8.96
CA TYR A 212 -18.76 -32.20 8.33
C TYR A 212 -18.91 -32.25 6.81
N TRP A 213 -18.46 -31.18 6.15
CA TRP A 213 -18.48 -31.02 4.71
C TRP A 213 -17.05 -31.03 4.17
N GLN A 214 -16.80 -31.75 3.09
CA GLN A 214 -15.49 -31.83 2.45
C GLN A 214 -15.61 -32.09 0.95
N LEU A 215 -14.86 -31.35 0.14
CA LEU A 215 -14.69 -31.66 -1.28
C LEU A 215 -13.68 -32.81 -1.43
N LEU A 216 -14.03 -33.83 -2.20
CA LEU A 216 -13.11 -34.93 -2.47
C LEU A 216 -12.07 -34.56 -3.53
N ASP A 217 -10.95 -35.27 -3.54
CA ASP A 217 -9.84 -35.01 -4.47
C ASP A 217 -10.24 -35.12 -5.95
N ASN A 218 -11.31 -35.84 -6.24
CA ASN A 218 -11.87 -35.96 -7.59
C ASN A 218 -12.57 -34.68 -8.09
N GLU A 219 -12.78 -33.68 -7.23
CA GLU A 219 -13.48 -32.42 -7.51
C GLU A 219 -14.86 -32.62 -8.17
N LYS A 220 -15.47 -33.78 -7.97
CA LYS A 220 -16.75 -34.20 -8.56
C LYS A 220 -17.81 -34.51 -7.51
N HIS A 221 -17.37 -34.72 -6.27
CA HIS A 221 -18.23 -35.14 -5.18
C HIS A 221 -17.91 -34.34 -3.92
N VAL A 222 -18.96 -33.85 -3.28
CA VAL A 222 -18.90 -33.25 -1.95
C VAL A 222 -19.43 -34.26 -0.95
N GLN A 223 -18.61 -34.60 0.03
CA GLN A 223 -18.98 -35.46 1.13
C GLN A 223 -19.62 -34.63 2.25
N CYS A 224 -20.74 -35.12 2.75
CA CYS A 224 -21.41 -34.62 3.95
C CYS A 224 -21.59 -35.79 4.92
N SER A 225 -21.06 -35.67 6.14
CA SER A 225 -21.20 -36.70 7.18
C SER A 225 -21.53 -36.07 8.53
N GLU A 226 -22.34 -36.75 9.35
CA GLU A 226 -22.62 -36.27 10.70
C GLU A 226 -21.33 -36.21 11.54
N SER A 227 -21.13 -35.13 12.28
CA SER A 227 -19.94 -34.99 13.12
C SER A 227 -19.98 -36.00 14.28
N PRO A 228 -18.86 -36.66 14.65
CA PRO A 228 -18.85 -37.60 15.79
C PRO A 228 -19.22 -36.94 17.13
N THR A 229 -19.07 -35.61 17.22
CA THR A 229 -19.21 -34.84 18.46
C THR A 229 -20.66 -34.65 18.90
N THR A 230 -21.66 -34.83 18.01
CA THR A 230 -23.08 -34.75 18.39
C THR A 230 -23.56 -35.97 19.18
N VAL A 231 -22.84 -37.10 19.14
CA VAL A 231 -23.24 -38.33 19.84
C VAL A 231 -23.01 -38.25 21.36
N ILE A 232 -22.19 -37.31 21.85
CA ILE A 232 -21.76 -37.32 23.27
C ILE A 232 -22.77 -36.63 24.22
N LYS A 233 -23.84 -35.98 23.73
CA LYS A 233 -24.78 -35.24 24.60
C LYS A 233 -26.18 -35.82 24.76
N GLU A 234 -26.54 -36.90 24.07
CA GLU A 234 -27.84 -37.55 24.28
C GLU A 234 -27.62 -39.05 24.55
N ASN A 235 -27.79 -39.43 25.84
CA ASN A 235 -28.08 -40.76 26.39
C ASN A 235 -26.96 -41.48 27.15
N ASN A 236 -26.94 -41.20 28.47
CA ASN A 236 -26.66 -42.22 29.49
C ASN A 236 -27.78 -43.27 29.47
N THR A 237 -27.77 -44.15 28.48
CA THR A 237 -28.39 -45.48 28.57
C THR A 237 -27.64 -46.38 27.63
N ARG A 238 -27.04 -47.41 28.21
CA ARG A 238 -26.38 -48.52 27.53
C ARG A 238 -27.31 -49.07 26.47
N ASP A 239 -26.92 -48.97 25.21
CA ASP A 239 -27.18 -49.98 24.19
C ASP A 239 -26.12 -49.84 23.09
N SER A 240 -25.31 -50.89 22.99
CA SER A 240 -24.34 -51.10 21.92
C SER A 240 -25.05 -51.21 20.58
N SER A 241 -25.10 -50.12 19.82
CA SER A 241 -25.24 -50.18 18.37
C SER A 241 -24.29 -49.17 17.76
N THR A 242 -23.36 -49.67 16.94
CA THR A 242 -22.50 -48.87 16.09
C THR A 242 -23.40 -48.06 15.16
N THR A 243 -23.74 -46.83 15.54
CA THR A 243 -24.47 -45.90 14.69
C THR A 243 -23.59 -45.59 13.49
N SER A 244 -23.89 -46.23 12.37
CA SER A 244 -23.26 -45.94 11.08
C SER A 244 -23.39 -44.44 10.80
N LEU A 245 -22.27 -43.72 10.88
CA LEU A 245 -22.18 -42.32 10.46
C LEU A 245 -22.76 -42.23 9.05
N THR A 246 -23.89 -41.53 8.89
CA THR A 246 -24.52 -41.34 7.58
C THR A 246 -23.59 -40.49 6.73
N ARG A 247 -22.86 -41.14 5.82
CA ARG A 247 -22.01 -40.48 4.83
C ARG A 247 -22.84 -40.29 3.57
N THR A 248 -23.29 -39.07 3.35
CA THR A 248 -23.98 -38.67 2.12
C THR A 248 -22.94 -38.13 1.14
N MET A 249 -22.95 -38.68 -0.07
CA MET A 249 -22.09 -38.23 -1.16
C MET A 249 -22.97 -37.44 -2.14
N ILE A 250 -22.65 -36.18 -2.37
CA ILE A 250 -23.39 -35.30 -3.27
C ILE A 250 -22.55 -35.13 -4.54
N PRO A 251 -22.94 -35.75 -5.67
CA PRO A 251 -22.36 -35.46 -6.97
C PRO A 251 -22.62 -34.00 -7.37
N LEU A 252 -21.62 -33.33 -7.93
CA LEU A 252 -21.78 -31.93 -8.38
C LEU A 252 -22.84 -31.78 -9.48
N GLU A 253 -23.03 -32.81 -10.32
CA GLU A 253 -24.09 -32.85 -11.34
C GLU A 253 -25.50 -32.72 -10.76
N ASN A 254 -25.68 -33.06 -9.48
CA ASN A 254 -26.97 -32.95 -8.81
C ASN A 254 -27.20 -31.57 -8.21
N ILE A 255 -26.16 -30.72 -8.12
CA ILE A 255 -26.27 -29.35 -7.63
C ILE A 255 -26.79 -28.47 -8.77
N LYS A 256 -28.03 -28.01 -8.62
CA LYS A 256 -28.68 -27.11 -9.57
C LYS A 256 -28.16 -25.69 -9.44
N ASP A 257 -28.07 -25.21 -8.20
CA ASP A 257 -27.66 -23.84 -7.91
C ASP A 257 -27.17 -23.68 -6.47
N VAL A 258 -26.45 -22.59 -6.21
CA VAL A 258 -25.99 -22.20 -4.88
C VAL A 258 -26.32 -20.73 -4.64
N GLN A 259 -27.00 -20.47 -3.53
CA GLN A 259 -27.41 -19.12 -3.13
C GLN A 259 -26.62 -18.69 -1.89
N CYS A 260 -25.94 -17.55 -2.00
CA CYS A 260 -25.21 -16.94 -0.91
C CYS A 260 -26.01 -15.77 -0.33
N ASN A 261 -26.17 -15.71 1.00
CA ASN A 261 -26.91 -14.65 1.67
C ASN A 261 -26.00 -13.56 2.28
N ILE A 262 -24.68 -13.66 2.09
CA ILE A 262 -23.68 -12.77 2.70
C ILE A 262 -23.68 -11.40 2.02
N ASP A 263 -23.77 -11.37 0.69
CA ASP A 263 -23.63 -10.14 -0.10
C ASP A 263 -24.90 -9.27 -0.13
N GLN A 264 -26.06 -9.83 0.24
CA GLN A 264 -27.34 -9.10 0.30
C GLN A 264 -27.36 -8.04 1.41
N LEU A 265 -26.60 -8.24 2.49
CA LEU A 265 -26.49 -7.26 3.58
C LEU A 265 -25.53 -6.10 3.26
N ARG A 266 -24.44 -6.39 2.52
CA ARG A 266 -23.40 -5.39 2.19
C ARG A 266 -23.80 -4.48 1.02
N SER A 267 -24.64 -4.97 0.12
CA SER A 267 -25.11 -4.21 -1.06
C SER A 267 -26.30 -3.27 -0.79
N GLY A 268 -26.83 -3.22 0.43
CA GLY A 268 -27.93 -2.31 0.81
C GLY A 268 -29.28 -2.58 0.12
N ASN A 269 -29.37 -3.57 -0.76
CA ASN A 269 -30.58 -3.91 -1.49
C ASN A 269 -31.43 -4.91 -0.68
N LEU A 270 -32.19 -4.38 0.28
CA LEU A 270 -33.22 -5.12 1.03
C LEU A 270 -34.49 -5.45 0.20
N ASN A 271 -34.50 -5.19 -1.10
CA ASN A 271 -35.74 -5.07 -1.89
C ASN A 271 -35.98 -6.13 -2.98
N THR A 272 -35.34 -7.30 -2.93
CA THR A 272 -35.75 -8.43 -3.77
C THR A 272 -36.17 -9.60 -2.90
N GLN A 273 -37.45 -9.60 -2.54
CA GLN A 273 -38.17 -10.78 -2.06
C GLN A 273 -38.33 -11.82 -3.20
N GLU A 274 -37.24 -12.20 -3.86
CA GLU A 274 -37.22 -13.48 -4.56
C GLU A 274 -37.06 -14.56 -3.49
N ARG A 275 -38.22 -15.14 -3.15
CA ARG A 275 -38.46 -16.11 -2.07
C ARG A 275 -37.27 -17.03 -1.79
N ILE A 276 -36.47 -16.62 -0.82
CA ILE A 276 -35.52 -17.46 -0.11
C ILE A 276 -36.28 -18.67 0.45
N PRO A 277 -35.82 -19.92 0.25
CA PRO A 277 -36.40 -21.09 0.91
C PRO A 277 -36.25 -20.99 2.44
N LYS A 278 -37.25 -20.41 3.11
CA LYS A 278 -37.54 -20.41 4.56
C LYS A 278 -36.35 -20.69 5.50
N ILE A 279 -35.29 -19.87 5.45
CA ILE A 279 -34.21 -19.89 6.45
C ILE A 279 -34.85 -19.68 7.84
N PRO A 280 -34.58 -20.56 8.83
CA PRO A 280 -35.09 -20.34 10.18
C PRO A 280 -34.51 -19.03 10.76
N ARG A 281 -35.33 -18.26 11.48
CA ARG A 281 -34.97 -16.96 12.09
C ARG A 281 -33.89 -17.15 13.16
N HIS A 282 -32.66 -17.39 12.75
CA HIS A 282 -31.47 -17.43 13.60
C HIS A 282 -30.66 -16.15 13.39
N SER A 283 -29.92 -15.72 14.41
CA SER A 283 -29.05 -14.54 14.38
C SER A 283 -28.09 -14.53 13.18
N ASN A 284 -27.68 -15.71 12.70
CA ASN A 284 -26.67 -15.89 11.66
C ASN A 284 -27.28 -16.21 10.28
N ALA A 285 -28.57 -15.95 10.06
CA ALA A 285 -29.22 -16.20 8.76
C ALA A 285 -28.60 -15.42 7.59
N HIS A 286 -27.88 -14.33 7.88
CA HIS A 286 -27.11 -13.56 6.90
C HIS A 286 -25.78 -14.22 6.52
N MET A 287 -25.32 -15.22 7.29
CA MET A 287 -24.05 -15.95 7.11
C MET A 287 -24.33 -17.37 6.61
N SER A 288 -25.16 -17.49 5.58
CA SER A 288 -25.62 -18.79 5.09
C SER A 288 -25.38 -18.99 3.60
N VAL A 289 -25.03 -20.22 3.25
CA VAL A 289 -24.97 -20.70 1.86
C VAL A 289 -25.97 -21.83 1.70
N THR A 290 -26.89 -21.69 0.75
CA THR A 290 -27.92 -22.68 0.45
C THR A 290 -27.59 -23.40 -0.86
N ILE A 291 -27.40 -24.70 -0.78
CA ILE A 291 -27.16 -25.59 -1.92
C ILE A 291 -28.51 -26.16 -2.34
N ILE A 292 -28.89 -25.97 -3.60
CA ILE A 292 -30.15 -26.44 -4.17
C ILE A 292 -29.83 -27.61 -5.10
N LEU A 293 -30.38 -28.79 -4.79
CA LEU A 293 -30.25 -29.96 -5.63
C LEU A 293 -31.39 -30.07 -6.64
N HIS A 294 -31.18 -30.82 -7.72
CA HIS A 294 -32.20 -31.10 -8.74
C HIS A 294 -33.42 -31.87 -8.22
N ASN A 295 -33.32 -32.54 -7.07
CA ASN A 295 -34.39 -33.31 -6.44
C ASN A 295 -35.24 -32.49 -5.44
N ASP A 296 -35.16 -31.16 -5.50
CA ASP A 296 -35.79 -30.20 -4.59
C ASP A 296 -35.39 -30.38 -3.10
N THR A 297 -34.28 -31.07 -2.84
CA THR A 297 -33.62 -31.05 -1.52
C THR A 297 -32.69 -29.86 -1.46
N THR A 298 -32.79 -29.08 -0.39
CA THR A 298 -31.89 -27.96 -0.12
C THR A 298 -31.09 -28.22 1.16
N TYR A 299 -29.80 -27.91 1.11
CA TYR A 299 -28.93 -27.88 2.28
C TYR A 299 -28.53 -26.43 2.56
N THR A 300 -28.97 -25.90 3.70
CA THR A 300 -28.54 -24.58 4.16
C THR A 300 -27.44 -24.74 5.20
N LEU A 301 -26.24 -24.28 4.84
CA LEU A 301 -25.06 -24.22 5.69
C LEU A 301 -25.06 -22.88 6.42
N LEU A 302 -24.92 -22.90 7.75
CA LEU A 302 -24.66 -21.71 8.55
C LEU A 302 -23.20 -21.68 8.96
N GLY A 303 -22.53 -20.56 8.67
CA GLY A 303 -21.17 -20.32 9.10
C GLY A 303 -21.05 -19.53 10.39
N GLU A 304 -19.85 -19.60 10.96
CA GLU A 304 -19.42 -18.78 12.09
C GLU A 304 -18.71 -17.50 11.66
N ASN A 305 -18.17 -17.46 10.43
CA ASN A 305 -17.42 -16.35 9.87
C ASN A 305 -17.84 -16.06 8.41
N ASP A 306 -18.02 -14.78 8.08
CA ASP A 306 -18.32 -14.28 6.73
C ASP A 306 -17.27 -14.74 5.71
N TYR A 307 -16.00 -14.70 6.11
CA TYR A 307 -14.88 -15.04 5.22
C TYR A 307 -14.93 -16.50 4.80
N ASP A 308 -15.10 -17.42 5.76
CA ASP A 308 -15.20 -18.85 5.47
C ASP A 308 -16.40 -19.13 4.57
N MET A 309 -17.56 -18.55 4.88
CA MET A 309 -18.76 -18.76 4.06
C MET A 309 -18.61 -18.20 2.65
N SER A 310 -17.91 -17.07 2.49
CA SER A 310 -17.57 -16.53 1.18
C SER A 310 -16.64 -17.46 0.41
N CYS A 311 -15.63 -18.02 1.09
CA CYS A 311 -14.72 -19.00 0.49
C CYS A 311 -15.45 -20.26 0.01
N TRP A 312 -16.41 -20.75 0.79
CA TRP A 312 -17.22 -21.91 0.45
C TRP A 312 -18.21 -21.60 -0.69
N SER A 313 -18.83 -20.43 -0.68
CA SER A 313 -19.67 -19.95 -1.79
C SER A 313 -18.89 -19.88 -3.10
N ASP A 314 -17.73 -19.20 -3.09
CA ASP A 314 -16.82 -19.13 -4.23
C ASP A 314 -16.40 -20.52 -4.69
N GLY A 315 -16.08 -21.40 -3.74
CA GLY A 315 -15.73 -22.79 -4.00
C GLY A 315 -16.82 -23.55 -4.76
N PHE A 316 -18.08 -23.43 -4.35
CA PHE A 316 -19.19 -24.00 -5.11
C PHE A 316 -19.39 -23.33 -6.48
N ASN A 317 -19.25 -22.01 -6.58
CA ASN A 317 -19.33 -21.29 -7.85
C ASN A 317 -18.25 -21.78 -8.83
N ILE A 318 -17.01 -21.99 -8.36
CA ILE A 318 -15.90 -22.56 -9.13
C ILE A 318 -16.28 -23.93 -9.71
N LEU A 319 -16.84 -24.80 -8.87
CA LEU A 319 -17.24 -26.16 -9.21
C LEU A 319 -18.42 -26.21 -10.18
N LEU A 320 -19.29 -25.19 -10.15
CA LEU A 320 -20.40 -24.99 -11.09
C LEU A 320 -20.00 -24.21 -12.36
N HIS A 321 -18.70 -24.01 -12.59
CA HIS A 321 -18.17 -23.23 -13.71
C HIS A 321 -18.64 -21.76 -13.75
N LYS A 322 -18.99 -21.19 -12.60
CA LYS A 322 -19.27 -19.76 -12.42
C LYS A 322 -18.01 -19.01 -11.98
N GLU A 323 -18.06 -17.68 -12.07
CA GLU A 323 -17.02 -16.79 -11.55
C GLU A 323 -17.13 -16.64 -10.02
N MET A 324 -16.02 -16.29 -9.37
CA MET A 324 -16.01 -15.94 -7.96
C MET A 324 -16.50 -14.49 -7.83
N ASP A 325 -17.63 -14.30 -7.17
CA ASP A 325 -18.33 -13.02 -7.05
C ASP A 325 -18.20 -12.40 -5.65
N SER A 326 -17.71 -13.16 -4.68
CA SER A 326 -17.61 -12.69 -3.29
C SER A 326 -16.71 -11.47 -3.14
N PHE A 327 -17.06 -10.63 -2.16
CA PHE A 327 -16.26 -9.46 -1.79
C PHE A 327 -14.80 -9.83 -1.49
N TYR A 328 -14.58 -10.89 -0.69
CA TYR A 328 -13.23 -11.31 -0.29
C TYR A 328 -12.41 -11.84 -1.47
N ALA A 329 -13.03 -12.54 -2.43
CA ALA A 329 -12.32 -12.93 -3.64
C ALA A 329 -11.83 -11.72 -4.45
N ARG A 330 -12.65 -10.67 -4.57
CA ARG A 330 -12.28 -9.45 -5.29
C ARG A 330 -11.10 -8.73 -4.65
N GLU A 331 -11.19 -8.49 -3.34
CA GLU A 331 -10.12 -7.84 -2.55
C GLU A 331 -8.81 -8.65 -2.59
N GLU A 332 -8.88 -9.97 -2.42
CA GLU A 332 -7.69 -10.82 -2.48
C GLU A 332 -7.06 -10.84 -3.87
N MET A 333 -7.87 -10.90 -4.93
CA MET A 333 -7.36 -10.85 -6.30
C MET A 333 -6.68 -9.50 -6.58
N GLU A 334 -7.26 -8.39 -6.12
CA GLU A 334 -6.66 -7.06 -6.27
C GLU A 334 -5.35 -6.93 -5.48
N LEU A 335 -5.32 -7.40 -4.23
CA LEU A 335 -4.12 -7.42 -3.41
C LEU A 335 -3.00 -8.25 -4.07
N LEU A 336 -3.32 -9.45 -4.54
CA LEU A 336 -2.36 -10.34 -5.21
C LEU A 336 -1.83 -9.72 -6.51
N LEU A 337 -2.71 -9.10 -7.30
CA LEU A 337 -2.30 -8.38 -8.51
C LEU A 337 -1.33 -7.25 -8.17
N ASN A 338 -1.64 -6.46 -7.14
CA ASN A 338 -0.79 -5.35 -6.73
C ASN A 338 0.58 -5.86 -6.25
N LEU A 339 0.61 -6.87 -5.38
CA LEU A 339 1.85 -7.45 -4.90
C LEU A 339 2.72 -8.03 -6.02
N LEU A 340 2.12 -8.78 -6.96
CA LEU A 340 2.86 -9.36 -8.08
C LEU A 340 3.39 -8.29 -9.03
N CYS A 341 2.63 -7.21 -9.28
CA CYS A 341 3.10 -6.09 -10.07
C CYS A 341 4.27 -5.39 -9.38
N GLN A 342 4.17 -5.14 -8.07
CA GLN A 342 5.27 -4.54 -7.28
C GLN A 342 6.53 -5.39 -7.31
N LEU A 343 6.41 -6.72 -7.17
CA LEU A 343 7.56 -7.63 -7.26
C LEU A 343 8.24 -7.56 -8.64
N GLN A 344 7.45 -7.55 -9.72
CA GLN A 344 8.00 -7.44 -11.08
C GLN A 344 8.63 -6.07 -11.35
N ILE A 345 8.07 -5.00 -10.78
CA ILE A 345 8.67 -3.66 -10.85
C ILE A 345 9.99 -3.64 -10.08
N LEU A 346 10.05 -4.24 -8.89
CA LEU A 346 11.25 -4.30 -8.06
C LEU A 346 12.38 -5.06 -8.76
N GLU A 347 12.07 -6.12 -9.52
CA GLU A 347 13.05 -6.81 -10.37
C GLU A 347 13.65 -5.90 -11.46
N LEU A 348 12.91 -4.88 -11.91
CA LEU A 348 13.35 -3.92 -12.92
C LEU A 348 14.10 -2.71 -12.32
N ASP A 349 14.00 -2.49 -11.01
CA ASP A 349 14.46 -1.29 -10.30
C ASP A 349 15.98 -1.30 -10.06
N SER A 350 16.74 -1.62 -11.11
CA SER A 350 18.17 -1.33 -11.20
C SER A 350 18.36 0.18 -11.41
N PRO A 351 19.41 0.81 -10.85
CA PRO A 351 19.59 2.28 -10.79
C PRO A 351 19.67 3.01 -12.14
N SER A 352 19.61 2.30 -13.27
CA SER A 352 19.67 2.81 -14.64
C SER A 352 18.35 2.72 -15.42
N ILE A 353 17.26 2.18 -14.85
CA ILE A 353 16.00 1.94 -15.57
C ILE A 353 14.90 2.81 -14.96
N THR A 354 14.51 3.88 -15.66
CA THR A 354 13.28 4.61 -15.34
C THR A 354 12.13 3.97 -16.10
N LEU A 355 11.06 3.59 -15.41
CA LEU A 355 9.86 3.07 -16.07
C LEU A 355 9.32 4.13 -17.06
N PRO A 356 9.17 3.78 -18.35
CA PRO A 356 8.68 4.73 -19.34
C PRO A 356 7.22 5.04 -19.06
N GLN A 357 6.79 6.30 -19.24
CA GLN A 357 5.40 6.70 -19.02
C GLN A 357 4.46 6.24 -20.16
N HIS A 358 5.01 5.86 -21.31
CA HIS A 358 4.30 5.42 -22.51
C HIS A 358 4.99 4.18 -23.09
N GLN A 359 4.24 3.34 -23.83
CA GLN A 359 4.83 2.20 -24.53
C GLN A 359 5.97 2.67 -25.47
N LEU A 360 7.14 2.03 -25.34
CA LEU A 360 8.26 2.33 -26.23
C LEU A 360 7.94 1.80 -27.64
N PRO A 361 8.24 2.57 -28.69
CA PRO A 361 8.04 2.11 -30.06
C PRO A 361 8.88 0.85 -30.33
N VAL A 362 8.22 -0.20 -30.82
CA VAL A 362 8.90 -1.44 -31.21
C VAL A 362 9.86 -1.14 -32.36
N PRO A 363 11.16 -1.48 -32.26
CA PRO A 363 12.10 -1.28 -33.35
C PRO A 363 11.61 -2.02 -34.61
N ILE A 364 11.46 -1.28 -35.71
CA ILE A 364 11.13 -1.87 -37.02
C ILE A 364 12.30 -2.79 -37.39
N ARG A 365 12.05 -4.11 -37.49
CA ARG A 365 13.03 -5.02 -38.10
C ARG A 365 13.19 -4.63 -39.56
N LEU A 366 14.31 -3.99 -39.90
CA LEU A 366 14.67 -3.75 -41.29
C LEU A 366 14.81 -5.12 -41.99
N PRO A 367 14.21 -5.30 -43.18
CA PRO A 367 14.38 -6.54 -43.94
C PRO A 367 15.87 -6.76 -44.24
N PRO A 368 16.33 -8.02 -44.32
CA PRO A 368 17.73 -8.32 -44.59
C PRO A 368 18.15 -7.66 -45.90
N ILE A 369 19.24 -6.87 -45.83
CA ILE A 369 19.83 -6.21 -47.00
C ILE A 369 20.21 -7.32 -47.98
N ARG A 370 19.49 -7.40 -49.10
CA ARG A 370 19.79 -8.34 -50.17
C ARG A 370 21.16 -7.93 -50.74
N PRO A 371 22.18 -8.80 -50.76
CA PRO A 371 23.50 -8.42 -51.25
C PRO A 371 23.35 -7.95 -52.71
N LEU A 372 23.95 -6.79 -53.03
CA LEU A 372 24.00 -6.29 -54.39
C LEU A 372 24.67 -7.37 -55.25
N SER A 373 23.95 -7.84 -56.27
CA SER A 373 24.52 -8.66 -57.33
C SER A 373 25.63 -7.86 -58.00
N SER A 374 26.87 -8.30 -57.84
CA SER A 374 28.00 -7.82 -58.61
C SER A 374 27.77 -8.16 -60.09
N THR A 375 27.53 -7.14 -60.91
CA THR A 375 27.69 -7.21 -62.37
C THR A 375 28.94 -6.47 -62.77
#